data_AF-A0A7C8HIV9-F1
#
_entry.id   AF-A0A7C8HIV9-F1
#
_cell.length_a   1.000
_cell.length_b   1.000
_cell.length_c   1.000
_cell.angle_alpha   90.00
_cell.angle_beta   90.00
_cell.angle_gamma   90.00
#
_symmetry.space_group_name_H-M   'P 1'
#
loop_
_entity.id
_entity.type
_entity.pdbx_description
1 polymer ?
#
loop_
_entity_poly.entity_id
_entity_poly.type
_entity_poly.pdbx_seq_one_letter_code
_entity_poly.pdbx_strand_id
1 'polypeptide(L)'
;MQKFLLQGLLRRALTEQAPIPNPTSVAELGYTLGRTARQKLGRSLSIREVDAGSCNGCELEIHALSNAYYDLERFGLRFVASPRHADVLLGTGPVTKNMREAL
;
A
#
# COMPACT_ATOMS: atom_id res chain seq x y z
N MET A 1 -1.10 31.25 -12.37
CA MET A 1 -0.37 30.67 -11.22
C MET A 1 -0.82 31.20 -9.87
N GLN A 2 -0.87 32.51 -9.62
CA GLN A 2 -1.25 33.08 -8.30
C GLN A 2 -2.63 32.61 -7.78
N LYS A 3 -3.62 32.46 -8.66
CA LYS A 3 -4.97 32.01 -8.32
C LYS A 3 -5.03 30.57 -7.78
N PHE A 4 -4.17 29.68 -8.29
CA PHE A 4 -4.07 28.29 -7.83
C PHE A 4 -3.35 28.18 -6.47
N LEU A 5 -2.33 29.01 -6.24
CA LEU A 5 -1.65 29.10 -4.94
C LEU A 5 -2.58 29.63 -3.84
N LEU A 6 -3.33 30.71 -4.14
CA LEU A 6 -4.36 31.23 -3.24
C LEU A 6 -5.47 30.21 -2.98
N GLN A 7 -5.90 29.46 -4.01
CA GLN A 7 -6.88 28.39 -3.82
C GLN A 7 -6.33 27.23 -2.99
N GLY A 8 -5.07 26.83 -3.14
CA GLY A 8 -4.47 25.76 -2.34
C GLY A 8 -4.27 26.13 -0.86
N LEU A 9 -4.03 27.40 -0.57
CA LEU A 9 -3.92 27.93 0.80
C LEU A 9 -5.28 28.14 1.47
N LEU A 10 -6.31 28.54 0.70
CA LEU A 10 -7.64 28.86 1.23
C LEU A 10 -8.62 27.69 1.18
N ARG A 11 -8.41 26.69 0.31
CA ARG A 11 -9.26 25.49 0.26
C ARG A 11 -8.79 24.49 1.30
N ARG A 12 -9.69 24.16 2.22
CA ARG A 12 -9.56 23.07 3.18
C ARG A 12 -9.38 21.75 2.41
N ALA A 13 -8.57 20.82 2.93
CA ALA A 13 -8.44 19.49 2.37
C ALA A 13 -9.84 18.87 2.19
N LEU A 14 -10.13 18.36 0.99
CA LEU A 14 -11.40 17.69 0.65
C LEU A 14 -11.49 16.28 1.25
N THR A 15 -10.48 15.88 2.01
CA THR A 15 -10.44 14.58 2.70
C THR A 15 -11.37 14.62 3.90
N GLU A 16 -12.21 13.59 4.02
CA GLU A 16 -12.94 13.34 5.26
C GLU A 16 -11.97 13.19 6.44
N GLN A 17 -12.42 13.54 7.64
CA GLN A 17 -11.63 13.29 8.84
C GLN A 17 -11.49 11.78 9.02
N ALA A 18 -10.25 11.33 9.18
CA ALA A 18 -9.98 9.96 9.56
C ALA A 18 -10.73 9.66 10.88
N PRO A 19 -11.38 8.49 11.00
CA PRO A 19 -12.02 8.09 12.23
C PRO A 19 -10.98 8.03 13.36
N ILE A 20 -11.37 8.45 14.56
CA ILE A 20 -10.50 8.38 15.73
C ILE A 20 -10.22 6.89 16.01
N PRO A 21 -8.97 6.44 15.94
CA PRO A 21 -8.66 5.02 16.14
C PRO A 21 -8.93 4.63 17.59
N ASN A 22 -9.76 3.62 17.79
CA ASN A 22 -9.92 2.99 19.10
C ASN A 22 -8.73 2.01 19.30
N PRO A 23 -7.89 2.19 20.34
CA PRO A 23 -6.70 1.38 20.52
C PRO A 23 -7.00 -0.12 20.66
N THR A 24 -8.16 -0.49 21.24
CA THR A 24 -8.59 -1.88 21.34
C THR A 24 -8.92 -2.47 19.98
N SER A 25 -9.68 -1.74 19.14
CA SER A 25 -10.05 -2.25 17.81
C SER A 25 -8.85 -2.36 16.87
N VAL A 26 -7.90 -1.43 16.97
CA VAL A 26 -6.64 -1.49 16.22
C VAL A 26 -5.81 -2.71 16.64
N ALA A 27 -5.75 -3.00 17.95
CA ALA A 27 -5.06 -4.18 18.47
C ALA A 27 -5.72 -5.50 18.02
N GLU A 28 -7.05 -5.58 18.09
CA GLU A 28 -7.82 -6.75 17.63
C GLU A 28 -7.67 -7.00 16.13
N LEU A 29 -7.72 -5.94 15.32
CA LEU A 29 -7.48 -6.02 13.89
C LEU A 29 -6.06 -6.51 13.60
N GLY A 30 -5.06 -5.96 14.30
CA GLY A 30 -3.66 -6.38 14.18
C GLY A 30 -3.46 -7.86 14.53
N TYR A 31 -4.07 -8.34 15.62
CA TYR A 31 -4.03 -9.76 15.99
C TYR A 31 -4.69 -10.65 14.94
N THR A 32 -5.87 -10.27 14.47
CA THR A 32 -6.63 -11.02 13.45
C THR A 32 -5.87 -11.11 12.14
N LEU A 33 -5.29 -9.99 11.69
CA LEU A 33 -4.47 -9.93 10.50
C LEU A 33 -3.24 -10.83 10.63
N GLY A 34 -2.50 -10.73 11.74
CA GLY A 34 -1.31 -11.55 11.98
C GLY A 34 -1.61 -13.06 12.02
N ARG A 35 -2.72 -13.47 12.66
CA ARG A 35 -3.16 -14.87 12.68
C ARG A 35 -3.54 -15.37 11.29
N THR A 36 -4.32 -14.58 10.55
CA THR A 36 -4.80 -14.94 9.20
C THR A 36 -3.65 -15.00 8.20
N ALA A 37 -2.73 -14.03 8.25
CA ALA A 37 -1.53 -14.01 7.42
C ALA A 37 -0.69 -15.27 7.66
N ARG A 38 -0.42 -15.63 8.93
CA ARG A 38 0.33 -16.85 9.25
C ARG A 38 -0.32 -18.14 8.74
N GLN A 39 -1.64 -18.24 8.84
CA GLN A 39 -2.37 -19.42 8.39
C GLN A 39 -2.39 -19.54 6.86
N LYS A 40 -2.58 -18.44 6.14
CA LYS A 40 -2.75 -18.46 4.68
C LYS A 40 -1.46 -18.33 3.89
N LEU A 41 -0.51 -17.53 4.40
CA LEU A 41 0.68 -17.09 3.68
C LEU A 41 1.97 -17.66 4.29
N GLY A 42 1.87 -18.37 5.42
CA GLY A 42 3.03 -18.88 6.14
C GLY A 42 3.73 -17.79 6.97
N ARG A 43 5.00 -18.02 7.31
CA ARG A 43 5.77 -17.13 8.21
C ARG A 43 6.30 -15.88 7.51
N SER A 44 6.48 -15.92 6.19
CA SER A 44 6.95 -14.78 5.41
C SER A 44 6.41 -14.85 3.98
N LEU A 45 6.01 -13.69 3.44
CA LEU A 45 5.60 -13.52 2.05
C LEU A 45 6.37 -12.36 1.42
N SER A 46 6.96 -12.62 0.27
CA SER A 46 7.72 -11.68 -0.54
C SER A 46 6.85 -11.19 -1.69
N ILE A 47 6.56 -9.89 -1.73
CA ILE A 47 5.65 -9.29 -2.70
C ILE A 47 6.46 -8.48 -3.72
N ARG A 48 6.25 -8.68 -5.01
CA ARG A 48 6.72 -7.75 -6.04
C ARG A 48 5.54 -7.00 -6.62
N GLU A 49 5.49 -5.70 -6.36
CA GLU A 49 4.55 -4.80 -7.02
C GLU A 49 4.87 -4.71 -8.52
N VAL A 50 3.87 -4.50 -9.38
CA VAL A 50 4.05 -4.25 -10.82
C VAL A 50 3.09 -3.16 -11.25
N ASP A 51 3.64 -1.98 -11.55
CA ASP A 51 2.90 -0.87 -12.14
C ASP A 51 2.51 -1.20 -13.59
N ALA A 52 1.22 -1.41 -13.83
CA ALA A 52 0.67 -1.71 -15.14
C ALA A 52 0.10 -0.48 -15.89
N GLY A 53 0.13 0.70 -15.26
CA GLY A 53 -0.51 1.92 -15.74
C GLY A 53 -1.09 2.82 -14.64
N SER A 54 -0.49 2.80 -13.45
CA SER A 54 -0.91 3.52 -12.26
C SER A 54 -0.73 5.04 -12.40
N CYS A 55 -1.40 5.77 -11.52
CA CYS A 55 -1.24 7.22 -11.34
C CYS A 55 -0.21 7.58 -10.26
N ASN A 56 0.64 6.62 -9.85
CA ASN A 56 1.62 6.75 -8.78
C ASN A 56 1.02 6.83 -7.36
N GLY A 57 -0.31 6.78 -7.21
CA GLY A 57 -0.97 6.86 -5.91
C GLY A 57 -0.78 5.58 -5.08
N CYS A 58 -0.97 4.41 -5.71
CA CYS A 58 -0.80 3.12 -5.04
C CYS A 58 0.64 2.91 -4.59
N GLU A 59 1.61 3.35 -5.38
CA GLU A 59 3.04 3.19 -5.15
C GLU A 59 3.49 4.01 -3.93
N LEU A 60 2.95 5.23 -3.78
CA LEU A 60 3.19 6.05 -2.59
C LEU A 60 2.69 5.36 -1.31
N GLU A 61 1.50 4.77 -1.35
CA GLU A 61 0.93 4.03 -0.21
C GLU A 61 1.73 2.75 0.09
N ILE A 62 2.14 2.02 -0.95
CA ILE A 62 3.00 0.83 -0.82
C ILE A 62 4.35 1.18 -0.19
N HIS A 63 4.95 2.29 -0.59
CA HIS A 63 6.15 2.81 0.04
C HIS A 63 5.90 3.20 1.50
N ALA A 64 4.76 3.82 1.81
CA ALA A 64 4.38 4.16 3.17
C ALA A 64 4.25 2.90 4.04
N LEU A 65 3.68 1.80 3.55
CA LEU A 65 3.57 0.55 4.31
C LEU A 65 4.90 0.01 4.83
N SER A 66 6.01 0.34 4.16
CA SER A 66 7.36 -0.11 4.54
C SER A 66 8.01 0.77 5.62
N ASN A 67 7.38 1.87 6.04
CA ASN A 67 7.93 2.75 7.07
C ASN A 67 7.63 2.24 8.49
N ALA A 68 8.29 2.82 9.49
CA ALA A 68 8.12 2.44 10.90
C ALA A 68 6.74 2.79 11.50
N TYR A 69 5.95 3.65 10.84
CA TYR A 69 4.62 4.02 11.32
C TYR A 69 3.61 2.89 11.06
N TYR A 70 3.67 2.28 9.86
CA TYR A 70 2.79 1.18 9.48
C TYR A 70 3.40 -0.20 9.71
N ASP A 71 4.71 -0.34 9.53
CA ASP A 71 5.53 -1.52 9.82
C ASP A 71 4.89 -2.82 9.33
N LEU A 72 4.76 -2.94 8.01
CA LEU A 72 4.18 -4.12 7.37
C LEU A 72 5.00 -5.40 7.67
N GLU A 73 6.31 -5.27 7.81
CA GLU A 73 7.23 -6.41 8.01
C GLU A 73 6.98 -7.17 9.31
N ARG A 74 6.40 -6.55 10.35
CA ARG A 74 6.00 -7.25 11.59
C ARG A 74 5.01 -8.39 11.36
N PHE A 75 4.29 -8.35 10.25
CA PHE A 75 3.35 -9.40 9.84
C PHE A 75 3.99 -10.46 8.93
N GLY A 76 5.29 -10.36 8.65
CA GLY A 76 6.04 -11.26 7.76
C GLY A 76 5.90 -10.92 6.27
N LEU A 77 5.25 -9.80 5.94
CA LEU A 77 5.03 -9.35 4.57
C LEU A 77 6.09 -8.32 4.19
N ARG A 78 6.77 -8.50 3.05
CA ARG A 78 7.81 -7.56 2.60
C ARG A 78 7.79 -7.35 1.10
N PHE A 79 8.15 -6.15 0.65
CA PHE A 79 8.31 -5.85 -0.77
C PHE A 79 9.73 -6.19 -1.25
N VAL A 80 9.84 -6.86 -2.38
CA VAL A 80 11.12 -7.24 -2.99
C VAL A 80 11.29 -6.56 -4.35
N ALA A 81 12.54 -6.25 -4.71
CA ALA A 81 12.85 -5.52 -5.93
C ALA A 81 12.76 -6.38 -7.21
N SER A 82 12.87 -7.71 -7.10
CA SER A 82 12.92 -8.61 -8.25
C SER A 82 11.79 -9.64 -8.19
N PRO A 83 11.10 -9.90 -9.32
CA PRO A 83 10.09 -10.96 -9.39
C PRO A 83 10.70 -12.36 -9.14
N ARG A 84 12.01 -12.55 -9.35
CA ARG A 84 12.70 -13.81 -9.03
C ARG A 84 12.74 -14.13 -7.53
N HIS A 85 12.56 -13.13 -6.67
CA HIS A 85 12.53 -13.28 -5.22
C HIS A 85 11.12 -13.15 -4.65
N ALA A 86 10.10 -13.03 -5.52
CA ALA A 86 8.73 -12.80 -5.12
C ALA A 86 7.96 -14.11 -5.03
N ASP A 87 7.13 -14.23 -4.00
CA ASP A 87 6.15 -15.29 -3.85
C ASP A 87 4.85 -14.91 -4.57
N VAL A 88 4.53 -13.62 -4.62
CA VAL A 88 3.35 -13.07 -5.32
C VAL A 88 3.65 -11.77 -6.05
N LEU A 89 2.89 -11.53 -7.12
CA LEU A 89 2.86 -10.24 -7.83
C LEU A 89 1.65 -9.43 -7.41
N LEU A 90 1.84 -8.13 -7.17
CA LEU A 90 0.79 -7.16 -6.86
C LEU A 90 0.70 -6.14 -8.00
N GLY A 91 -0.30 -6.27 -8.87
CA GLY A 91 -0.50 -5.32 -9.97
C GLY A 91 -1.22 -4.05 -9.51
N THR A 92 -0.74 -2.89 -9.94
CA THR A 92 -1.37 -1.58 -9.69
C THR A 92 -1.79 -0.90 -10.98
N GLY A 93 -2.87 -0.12 -10.91
CA GLY A 93 -3.44 0.59 -12.07
C GLY A 93 -4.12 -0.30 -13.12
N PRO A 94 -4.72 0.30 -14.15
CA PRO A 94 -5.25 -0.42 -15.31
C PRO A 94 -4.12 -0.96 -16.19
N VAL A 95 -4.27 -2.17 -16.72
CA VAL A 95 -3.30 -2.75 -17.67
C VAL A 95 -3.33 -1.98 -18.98
N THR A 96 -2.31 -1.16 -19.21
CA THR A 96 -2.18 -0.38 -20.45
C THR A 96 -1.81 -1.25 -21.64
N LYS A 97 -2.02 -0.75 -22.87
CA LYS A 97 -1.69 -1.48 -24.10
C LYS A 97 -0.22 -1.92 -24.16
N ASN A 98 0.69 -1.10 -23.63
CA ASN A 98 2.13 -1.38 -23.61
C ASN A 98 2.50 -2.47 -22.60
N MET A 99 1.65 -2.69 -21.59
CA MET A 99 1.86 -3.72 -20.56
C MET A 99 1.28 -5.08 -20.95
N ARG A 100 0.57 -5.19 -22.07
CA ARG A 100 -0.10 -6.43 -22.50
C ARG A 100 0.84 -7.64 -22.63
N GLU A 101 2.07 -7.43 -23.07
CA GLU A 101 3.08 -8.49 -23.23
C GLU A 101 4.00 -8.62 -22.00
N ALA A 102 4.16 -7.53 -21.24
CA ALA A 102 5.11 -7.44 -20.15
C ALA A 102 4.55 -7.92 -18.80
N LEU A 103 3.22 -7.93 -18.63
CA LEU A 103 2.53 -8.39 -17.42
C LEU A 103 2.22 -9.88 -17.47
#